data_AF-A0A3C1B3R8-F1
#
_entry.id   AF-A0A3C1B3R8-F1
#
_cell.length_a   1.000
_cell.length_b   1.000
_cell.length_c   1.000
_cell.angle_alpha   90.00
_cell.angle_beta   90.00
_cell.angle_gamma   90.00
#
_symmetry.space_group_name_H-M   'P 1'
#
loop_
_entity.id
_entity.type
_entity.pdbx_description
1 polymer ?
#
loop_
_entity_poly.entity_id
_entity_poly.type
_entity_poly.pdbx_seq_one_letter_code
_entity_poly.pdbx_strand_id
1 'polypeptide(L)'
;KGFSSPVVGDADLLVVPNITTGNVLGKCLQYSAGAKMAGIIVGAQIPIVLTSRGASSEEKYLSLALAAMVYTTASAMARTGS
;
A
#
# COMPACT_ATOMS: atom_id res chain seq x y z
N LYS A 1 -3.01 -25.90 8.22
CA LYS A 1 -3.05 -26.56 6.89
C LYS A 1 -1.69 -27.16 6.45
N GLY A 2 -0.69 -27.33 7.32
CA GLY A 2 0.54 -28.07 6.99
C GLY A 2 1.40 -27.47 5.85
N PHE A 3 1.22 -26.18 5.52
CA PHE A 3 2.01 -25.52 4.48
C PHE A 3 3.38 -25.10 5.04
N SER A 4 4.44 -25.39 4.30
CA SER A 4 5.79 -24.90 4.55
C SER A 4 6.15 -23.85 3.50
N SER A 5 6.45 -22.64 3.96
CA SER A 5 6.93 -21.52 3.12
C SER A 5 7.67 -20.51 4.02
N PRO A 6 8.64 -19.75 3.49
CA PRO A 6 9.41 -18.76 4.27
C PRO A 6 8.56 -17.66 4.92
N VAL A 7 7.33 -17.43 4.46
CA VAL A 7 6.48 -16.30 4.89
C VAL A 7 5.18 -16.75 5.58
N VAL A 8 5.10 -18.01 6.02
CA VAL A 8 3.87 -18.54 6.63
C VAL A 8 3.56 -17.80 7.92
N GLY A 9 2.42 -17.08 7.93
CA GLY A 9 1.91 -16.37 9.10
C GLY A 9 2.58 -15.02 9.37
N ASP A 10 3.58 -14.64 8.58
CA ASP A 10 4.37 -13.42 8.75
C ASP A 10 4.76 -12.87 7.38
N ALA A 11 3.78 -12.28 6.69
CA ALA A 11 3.98 -11.72 5.36
C ALA A 11 3.79 -10.20 5.38
N ASP A 12 4.79 -9.46 4.89
CA ASP A 12 4.72 -8.00 4.77
C ASP A 12 3.86 -7.53 3.59
N LEU A 13 3.74 -8.35 2.55
CA LEU A 13 3.04 -8.03 1.30
C LEU A 13 2.08 -9.13 0.87
N LEU A 14 0.85 -8.74 0.56
CA LEU A 14 -0.18 -9.62 0.02
C LEU A 14 -0.46 -9.28 -1.44
N VAL A 15 -0.13 -10.21 -2.35
CA VAL A 15 -0.51 -10.10 -3.76
C VAL A 15 -1.88 -10.75 -3.96
N VAL A 16 -2.82 -9.97 -4.48
CA VAL A 16 -4.20 -10.42 -4.71
C VAL A 16 -4.38 -10.93 -6.15
N PRO A 17 -5.27 -11.91 -6.38
CA PRO A 17 -5.45 -12.52 -7.70
C PRO A 17 -6.11 -11.58 -8.72
N ASN A 18 -6.89 -10.59 -8.27
CA ASN A 18 -7.57 -9.61 -9.11
C ASN A 18 -8.03 -8.38 -8.30
N ILE A 19 -8.49 -7.35 -9.01
CA ILE A 19 -8.94 -6.07 -8.43
C ILE A 19 -10.12 -6.23 -7.47
N THR A 20 -11.06 -7.13 -7.76
CA THR A 20 -12.24 -7.36 -6.92
C THR A 20 -11.81 -7.91 -5.56
N THR A 21 -10.93 -8.91 -5.53
CA THR A 21 -10.37 -9.46 -4.29
C THR A 21 -9.59 -8.41 -3.52
N GLY A 22 -8.77 -7.59 -4.19
CA GLY A 22 -8.04 -6.49 -3.55
C GLY A 22 -8.93 -5.45 -2.88
N ASN A 23 -9.97 -4.99 -3.59
CA ASN A 23 -10.92 -4.02 -3.06
C ASN A 23 -11.70 -4.56 -1.86
N VAL A 24 -12.15 -5.82 -1.93
CA VAL A 24 -12.84 -6.47 -0.81
C VAL A 24 -11.91 -6.61 0.39
N LEU A 25 -10.69 -7.11 0.20
CA LEU A 25 -9.70 -7.26 1.27
C LEU A 25 -9.40 -5.92 1.96
N GLY A 26 -9.13 -4.86 1.18
CA GLY A 26 -8.85 -3.53 1.72
C GLY A 26 -10.01 -2.99 2.55
N LYS A 27 -11.25 -3.16 2.09
CA LYS A 27 -12.45 -2.76 2.84
C LYS A 27 -12.67 -3.59 4.10
N CYS A 28 -12.43 -4.90 4.05
CA CYS A 28 -12.52 -5.76 5.24
C CYS A 28 -11.50 -5.32 6.30
N LEU A 29 -10.26 -5.01 5.90
CA LEU A 29 -9.25 -4.50 6.81
C LEU A 29 -9.67 -3.16 7.42
N GLN A 30 -10.16 -2.24 6.60
CA GLN A 30 -10.57 -0.90 7.06
C GLN A 30 -11.80 -0.95 7.99
N TYR A 31 -12.88 -1.61 7.56
CA TYR A 31 -14.17 -1.55 8.25
C TYR A 31 -14.38 -2.64 9.29
N SER A 32 -13.77 -3.81 9.12
CA SER A 32 -13.95 -4.95 10.04
C SER A 32 -12.79 -5.11 11.01
N ALA A 33 -11.55 -4.85 10.57
CA ALA A 33 -10.37 -4.94 11.43
C ALA A 33 -9.90 -3.59 12.00
N GLY A 34 -10.52 -2.47 11.60
CA GLY A 34 -10.18 -1.13 12.07
C GLY A 34 -8.79 -0.65 11.62
N ALA A 35 -8.25 -1.22 10.54
CA ALA A 35 -6.94 -0.86 10.04
C ALA A 35 -6.94 0.56 9.46
N LYS A 36 -5.83 1.28 9.65
CA LYS A 36 -5.57 2.52 8.94
C LYS A 36 -5.18 2.22 7.49
N MET A 37 -5.61 3.08 6.57
CA MET A 37 -5.40 2.88 5.14
C MET A 37 -4.57 4.02 4.55
N ALA A 38 -3.68 3.66 3.63
CA ALA A 38 -2.92 4.57 2.78
C ALA A 38 -2.68 3.89 1.43
N GLY A 39 -2.83 4.64 0.34
CA GLY A 39 -2.71 4.10 -1.01
C GLY A 39 -2.01 5.04 -1.96
N ILE A 40 -1.06 4.50 -2.72
CA ILE A 40 -0.36 5.19 -3.80
C ILE A 40 -0.31 4.29 -5.03
N ILE A 41 -0.22 4.91 -6.20
CA ILE A 41 0.10 4.23 -7.46
C ILE A 41 1.60 4.39 -7.69
N VAL A 42 2.26 3.27 -7.97
CA VAL A 42 3.71 3.16 -8.25
C VAL A 42 3.95 2.66 -9.67
N GLY A 43 5.19 2.76 -10.15
CA GLY A 43 5.60 2.33 -11.50
C GLY A 43 5.68 3.46 -12.54
N ALA A 44 5.16 4.65 -12.22
CA ALA A 44 5.45 5.89 -12.95
C ALA A 44 6.77 6.52 -12.47
N GLN A 45 7.20 7.62 -13.10
CA GLN A 45 8.41 8.36 -12.69
C GLN A 45 8.35 8.89 -11.25
N ILE A 46 7.15 9.19 -10.76
CA ILE A 46 6.87 9.66 -9.40
C ILE A 46 5.61 8.97 -8.85
N PRO A 47 5.47 8.81 -7.52
CA PRO A 47 4.27 8.22 -6.93
C PRO A 47 3.04 9.11 -7.14
N ILE A 48 1.90 8.49 -7.42
CA ILE A 48 0.64 9.21 -7.66
C ILE A 48 -0.35 8.85 -6.55
N VAL A 49 -0.88 9.86 -5.87
CA VAL A 49 -1.94 9.69 -4.87
C VAL A 49 -3.29 9.74 -5.56
N LEU A 50 -4.06 8.65 -5.48
CA LEU A 50 -5.42 8.58 -5.99
C LEU A 50 -6.38 8.20 -4.85
N THR A 51 -7.21 9.14 -4.42
CA THR A 51 -8.10 8.93 -3.28
C THR A 51 -9.52 8.61 -3.73
N SER A 52 -10.19 7.71 -3.01
CA SER A 52 -11.63 7.51 -3.19
C SER A 52 -12.42 8.69 -2.63
N ARG A 53 -13.59 8.99 -3.22
CA ARG A 53 -14.51 10.02 -2.71
C ARG A 53 -14.90 9.79 -1.24
N GLY A 54 -15.03 8.52 -0.83
CA GLY A 54 -15.36 8.13 0.54
C GLY A 54 -14.17 8.06 1.51
N ALA A 55 -12.94 8.36 1.05
CA ALA A 55 -11.76 8.30 1.90
C ALA A 55 -11.82 9.36 3.00
N SER A 56 -11.44 8.97 4.22
CA SER A 56 -11.35 9.89 5.36
C SER A 56 -10.23 10.90 5.18
N SER A 57 -10.25 12.00 5.93
CA SER A 57 -9.14 12.97 5.93
C SER A 57 -7.82 12.33 6.38
N GLU A 58 -7.87 11.36 7.31
CA GLU A 58 -6.69 10.60 7.75
C GLU A 58 -6.12 9.74 6.62
N GLU A 59 -6.97 8.99 5.90
CA GLU A 59 -6.53 8.14 4.77
C GLU A 59 -5.85 8.98 3.67
N LYS A 60 -6.41 10.16 3.36
CA LYS A 60 -5.83 11.09 2.40
C LYS A 60 -4.47 11.61 2.86
N TYR A 61 -4.37 12.01 4.12
CA TYR A 61 -3.12 12.49 4.72
C TYR A 61 -2.03 11.42 4.72
N LEU A 62 -2.36 10.20 5.18
CA LEU A 62 -1.41 9.09 5.22
C LEU A 62 -0.95 8.69 3.82
N SER A 63 -1.83 8.74 2.81
CA SER A 63 -1.46 8.49 1.41
C SER A 63 -0.48 9.53 0.87
N LEU A 64 -0.64 10.81 1.22
CA LEU A 64 0.32 11.87 0.87
C LEU A 64 1.66 11.68 1.59
N ALA A 65 1.64 11.37 2.88
CA ALA A 65 2.85 11.09 3.66
C ALA A 65 3.61 9.89 3.07
N LEU A 66 2.89 8.81 2.72
CA LEU A 66 3.46 7.64 2.07
C LEU A 66 4.10 8.00 0.73
N ALA A 67 3.42 8.79 -0.11
CA ALA A 67 3.97 9.23 -1.39
C ALA A 67 5.28 10.03 -1.21
N ALA A 68 5.32 10.95 -0.24
CA ALA A 68 6.51 11.75 0.06
C ALA A 68 7.69 10.88 0.53
N MET A 69 7.43 9.89 1.39
CA MET A 69 8.45 8.95 1.84
C MET A 69 8.99 8.12 0.68
N VAL A 70 8.11 7.53 -0.13
CA VAL A 70 8.51 6.70 -1.28
C VAL A 70 9.30 7.50 -2.30
N TYR A 71 8.86 8.72 -2.63
CA TYR A 71 9.60 9.62 -3.52
C TYR A 71 11.01 9.93 -3.00
N THR A 72 11.13 10.21 -1.71
CA THR A 72 12.41 10.54 -1.08
C THR A 72 13.36 9.36 -1.12
N THR A 73 12.90 8.15 -0.79
CA THR A 73 13.70 6.92 -0.85
C THR A 73 14.13 6.62 -2.28
N ALA A 74 13.21 6.64 -3.25
CA ALA A 74 13.54 6.38 -4.65
C ALA A 74 14.55 7.41 -5.20
N SER A 75 14.37 8.70 -4.87
CA SER A 75 15.28 9.77 -5.25
C SER A 75 16.65 9.65 -4.60
N ALA A 76 16.75 9.09 -3.39
CA ALA A 76 18.01 8.82 -2.73
C ALA A 76 18.74 7.65 -3.41
N MET A 77 18.04 6.55 -3.71
CA MET A 77 18.59 5.41 -4.43
C MET A 77 19.11 5.79 -5.82
N ALA A 78 18.34 6.60 -6.57
CA ALA A 78 18.76 7.12 -7.87
C ALA A 78 20.03 8.01 -7.79
N ARG A 79 20.27 8.68 -6.66
CA ARG A 79 21.48 9.49 -6.43
C ARG A 79 22.69 8.66 -6.03
N THR A 80 22.50 7.48 -5.43
CA THR A 80 23.60 6.62 -4.95
C THR A 80 24.10 5.60 -5.98
N GLY A 81 23.43 5.45 -7.12
CA GLY A 81 23.92 4.62 -8.24
C GLY A 81 24.10 3.12 -7.94
N SER A 82 23.44 2.62 -6.89
CA SER A 82 23.41 1.19 -6.53
C SER A 82 22.12 0.54 -6.99
#